data_AF-A0A939TAG4-F1
#
_entry.id   AF-A0A939TAG4-F1
#
_cell.length_a   1.000
_cell.length_b   1.000
_cell.length_c   1.000
_cell.angle_alpha   90.00
_cell.angle_beta   90.00
_cell.angle_gamma   90.00
#
_symmetry.space_group_name_H-M   'P 1'
#
loop_
_entity.id
_entity.type
_entity.pdbx_description
1 polymer ?
#
loop_
_entity_poly.entity_id
_entity_poly.type
_entity_poly.pdbx_seq_one_letter_code
_entity_poly.pdbx_strand_id
1 'polypeptide(L)'
;MAALAAHLKGRELVVQEHPDGVVVRNPHHRELADTVTCRERPDDGDRLWFFTSWNDPIAEADRITDAGVTIAGYLKYDGEAAEA
;
A
#
# COMPACT_ATOMS: atom_id res chain seq x y z
N MET A 1 11.11 1.15 1.08
CA MET A 1 10.20 0.17 0.42
C MET A 1 10.45 -1.28 0.83
N ALA A 2 11.69 -1.76 1.02
CA ALA A 2 11.97 -3.18 1.33
C ALA A 2 11.26 -3.71 2.60
N ALA A 3 11.20 -2.92 3.67
CA ALA A 3 10.51 -3.30 4.91
C ALA A 3 8.99 -3.51 4.69
N LEU A 4 8.34 -2.61 3.96
CA LEU A 4 6.92 -2.75 3.59
C LEU A 4 6.69 -3.99 2.74
N ALA A 5 7.55 -4.21 1.73
CA ALA A 5 7.47 -5.41 0.90
C ALA A 5 7.62 -6.71 1.71
N ALA A 6 8.55 -6.76 2.67
CA ALA A 6 8.73 -7.91 3.55
C ALA A 6 7.50 -8.15 4.43
N HIS A 7 6.92 -7.08 5.00
CA HIS A 7 5.74 -7.15 5.85
C HIS A 7 4.48 -7.61 5.11
N LEU A 8 4.33 -7.21 3.85
CA LEU A 8 3.24 -7.64 2.97
C LEU A 8 3.43 -9.10 2.53
N LYS A 9 4.65 -9.51 2.18
CA LYS A 9 4.96 -10.92 1.87
C LYS A 9 4.68 -11.84 3.05
N GLY A 10 4.93 -11.40 4.28
CA GLY A 10 4.57 -12.13 5.51
C GLY A 10 3.05 -12.34 5.70
N ARG A 11 2.21 -11.59 4.97
CA ARG A 11 0.74 -11.76 4.91
C ARG A 11 0.28 -12.56 3.70
N GLU A 12 1.19 -13.27 3.05
CA GLU A 12 0.92 -14.07 1.85
C GLU A 12 0.49 -13.23 0.64
N LEU A 13 0.75 -11.91 0.66
CA LEU A 13 0.54 -11.03 -0.50
C LEU A 13 1.74 -11.09 -1.44
N VAL A 14 1.46 -11.03 -2.75
CA VAL A 14 2.48 -10.99 -3.78
C VAL A 14 2.90 -9.54 -4.00
N VAL A 15 4.18 -9.25 -3.78
CA VAL A 15 4.74 -7.91 -3.99
C VAL A 15 5.68 -7.93 -5.18
N GLN A 16 5.45 -7.01 -6.13
CA GLN A 16 6.32 -6.74 -7.26
C GLN A 16 6.89 -5.32 -7.14
N GLU A 17 8.16 -5.17 -7.47
CA GLU A 17 8.81 -3.86 -7.49
C GLU A 17 8.35 -3.06 -8.71
N HIS A 18 8.13 -1.76 -8.51
CA HIS A 18 7.79 -0.80 -9.55
C HIS A 18 8.76 0.39 -9.46
N PRO A 19 9.11 1.07 -10.56
CA PRO A 19 10.03 2.21 -10.53
C PRO A 19 9.66 3.28 -9.49
N ASP A 20 8.35 3.52 -9.33
CA ASP A 20 7.82 4.54 -8.42
C ASP A 20 7.28 3.97 -7.08
N GLY A 21 7.40 2.66 -6.85
CA GLY A 21 6.71 2.03 -5.72
C GLY A 21 6.76 0.51 -5.68
N VAL A 22 5.70 -0.10 -5.15
CA VAL A 22 5.50 -1.55 -5.17
C VAL A 22 4.06 -1.86 -5.57
N VAL A 23 3.88 -2.84 -6.44
CA VAL A 23 2.56 -3.39 -6.77
C VAL A 23 2.30 -4.56 -5.84
N VAL A 24 1.19 -4.50 -5.13
CA VAL A 24 0.76 -5.53 -4.17
C VAL A 24 -0.46 -6.23 -4.76
N ARG A 25 -0.44 -7.56 -4.78
CA ARG A 25 -1.54 -8.38 -5.31
C ARG A 25 -1.94 -9.45 -4.31
N ASN A 26 -3.23 -9.73 -4.25
CA ASN A 26 -3.73 -10.90 -3.54
C ASN A 26 -3.68 -12.13 -4.48
N PRO A 27 -2.92 -13.20 -4.14
CA PRO A 27 -2.87 -14.39 -4.98
C PRO A 27 -4.20 -15.16 -5.03
N HIS A 28 -5.06 -15.00 -4.01
CA HIS A 28 -6.37 -15.66 -3.94
C HIS A 28 -7.47 -14.89 -4.67
N HIS A 29 -7.29 -13.57 -4.87
CA HIS A 29 -8.23 -12.69 -5.55
C HIS A 29 -7.46 -11.88 -6.60
N ARG A 30 -7.37 -12.42 -7.82
CA ARG A 30 -6.49 -11.89 -8.87
C ARG A 30 -6.93 -10.51 -9.37
N GLU A 31 -8.19 -10.13 -9.17
CA GLU A 31 -8.68 -8.77 -9.44
C GLU A 31 -8.23 -7.74 -8.39
N LEU A 32 -7.85 -8.19 -7.19
CA LEU A 32 -7.44 -7.30 -6.11
C LEU A 32 -5.93 -7.04 -6.17
N ALA A 33 -5.59 -5.89 -6.71
CA ALA A 33 -4.24 -5.36 -6.78
C ALA A 33 -4.24 -3.86 -6.49
N ASP A 34 -3.18 -3.37 -5.84
CA ASP A 34 -2.97 -1.95 -5.62
C ASP A 34 -1.49 -1.58 -5.80
N THR A 35 -1.23 -0.36 -6.24
CA THR A 35 0.11 0.19 -6.40
C THR A 35 0.39 1.17 -5.29
N VAL A 36 1.35 0.81 -4.43
CA VAL A 36 1.73 1.63 -3.30
C VAL A 36 3.00 2.40 -3.63
N THR A 37 2.93 3.72 -3.56
CA THR A 37 4.06 4.63 -3.80
C THR A 37 4.49 5.29 -2.50
N CYS A 38 5.74 5.73 -2.43
CA CYS A 38 6.27 6.47 -1.29
C CYS A 38 6.70 7.85 -1.76
N ARG A 39 6.04 8.90 -1.27
CA ARG A 39 6.32 10.29 -1.67
C ARG A 39 6.09 11.26 -0.51
N GLU A 40 6.63 12.47 -0.66
CA GLU A 40 6.46 13.54 0.32
C GLU A 40 5.01 14.03 0.34
N ARG A 41 4.48 14.26 1.54
CA ARG A 41 3.18 14.89 1.76
C ARG A 41 3.44 16.35 2.19
N PRO A 42 3.25 17.35 1.31
CA PRO A 42 3.60 18.75 1.63
C PRO A 42 2.78 19.31 2.81
N ASP A 43 1.57 18.80 3.00
CA ASP A 43 0.66 19.17 4.09
C ASP A 43 1.08 18.59 5.46
N ASP A 44 2.06 17.67 5.50
CA ASP A 44 2.59 17.05 6.73
C ASP A 44 4.06 17.39 6.97
N GLY A 45 4.51 18.57 6.54
CA GLY A 45 5.90 19.02 6.70
C GLY A 45 6.90 18.22 5.87
N ASP A 46 6.52 17.89 4.63
CA ASP A 46 7.33 17.14 3.66
C ASP A 46 7.74 15.74 4.13
N ARG A 47 7.03 15.19 5.12
CA ARG A 47 7.26 13.82 5.58
C ARG A 47 6.90 12.84 4.47
N LEU A 48 7.64 11.74 4.41
CA LEU A 48 7.38 10.66 3.46
C LEU A 48 6.18 9.86 3.92
N TRP A 49 5.24 9.61 3.00
CA TRP A 49 4.03 8.84 3.24
C TRP A 49 3.86 7.78 2.16
N PHE A 50 3.19 6.69 2.54
CA PHE A 50 2.70 5.70 1.59
C PHE A 50 1.35 6.14 1.03
N PHE A 51 1.22 6.00 -0.28
CA PHE A 51 0.01 6.32 -1.03
C PHE A 51 -0.42 5.13 -1.86
N THR A 52 -1.72 4.89 -1.94
CA THR A 52 -2.33 3.90 -2.84
C THR A 52 -2.39 4.42 -4.27
N SER A 53 -2.83 3.57 -5.20
CA SER A 53 -3.05 3.97 -6.61
C SER A 53 -4.11 5.06 -6.76
N TRP A 54 -5.00 5.21 -5.78
CA TRP A 54 -6.01 6.27 -5.72
C TRP A 54 -5.51 7.58 -5.12
N ASN A 55 -4.18 7.71 -4.91
CA ASN A 55 -3.57 8.92 -4.35
C ASN A 55 -3.99 9.18 -2.89
N ASP A 56 -4.51 8.16 -2.20
CA ASP A 56 -4.94 8.25 -0.80
C ASP A 56 -3.76 7.99 0.16
N PRO A 57 -3.48 8.91 1.10
CA PRO A 57 -2.42 8.75 2.09
C PRO A 57 -2.83 7.77 3.19
N ILE A 58 -2.18 6.61 3.27
CA ILE A 58 -2.56 5.57 4.24
C ILE A 58 -1.80 5.67 5.56
N ALA A 59 -0.49 5.94 5.50
CA ALA A 59 0.38 6.00 6.67
C ALA A 59 1.73 6.63 6.30
N GLU A 60 2.41 7.18 7.30
CA GLU A 60 3.78 7.68 7.15
C GLU A 60 4.76 6.53 6.81
N ALA A 61 5.83 6.84 6.07
CA ALA A 61 6.81 5.87 5.57
C ALA A 61 7.49 5.05 6.67
N ASP A 62 7.60 5.58 7.89
CA ASP A 62 8.16 4.88 9.06
C ASP A 62 7.16 3.91 9.69
N ARG A 63 5.85 4.09 9.46
CA ARG A 63 4.78 3.24 9.99
C ARG A 63 4.47 2.06 9.08
N ILE A 64 5.47 1.24 8.84
CA ILE A 64 5.40 0.04 7.99
C ILE A 64 4.27 -0.91 8.41
N THR A 65 4.08 -1.06 9.73
CA THR A 65 3.06 -1.98 10.25
C THR A 65 1.66 -1.52 9.90
N ASP A 66 1.36 -0.24 10.16
CA ASP A 66 0.07 0.38 9.91
C ASP A 66 -0.24 0.36 8.40
N ALA A 67 0.72 0.77 7.57
CA ALA A 67 0.60 0.73 6.11
C ALA A 67 0.23 -0.67 5.60
N GLY A 68 0.97 -1.69 6.06
CA GLY A 68 0.71 -3.06 5.61
C GLY A 68 -0.61 -3.66 6.12
N VAL A 69 -1.12 -3.21 7.26
CA VAL A 69 -2.48 -3.60 7.73
C VAL A 69 -3.54 -2.96 6.84
N THR A 70 -3.42 -1.67 6.54
CA THR A 70 -4.37 -0.94 5.69
C THR A 70 -4.44 -1.54 4.28
N ILE A 71 -3.28 -1.75 3.63
CA ILE A 71 -3.20 -2.37 2.29
C ILE A 71 -3.81 -3.78 2.30
N ALA A 72 -3.49 -4.58 3.32
CA ALA A 72 -4.07 -5.92 3.44
C ALA A 72 -5.59 -5.88 3.68
N GLY A 73 -6.12 -4.84 4.32
CA GLY A 73 -7.54 -4.60 4.44
C GLY A 73 -8.19 -4.36 3.07
N TYR A 74 -7.64 -3.44 2.29
CA TYR A 74 -8.13 -3.13 0.93
C TYR A 74 -8.11 -4.35 0.00
N LEU A 75 -7.06 -5.17 0.08
CA LEU A 75 -6.92 -6.37 -0.76
C LEU A 75 -7.67 -7.61 -0.23
N LYS A 76 -8.37 -7.48 0.90
CA LYS A 76 -9.26 -8.51 1.46
C LYS A 76 -10.75 -8.16 1.32
N TYR A 77 -11.07 -6.88 1.15
CA TYR A 77 -12.43 -6.43 0.90
C TYR A 77 -12.71 -6.50 -0.60
N ASP A 78 -13.65 -7.37 -0.99
CA ASP A 78 -14.23 -7.37 -2.33
C ASP A 78 -15.04 -6.07 -2.47
N GLY A 79 -14.42 -5.08 -3.13
CA GLY A 79 -15.06 -3.91 -3.73
C GLY A 79 -16.14 -3.20 -2.93
N GLU A 80 -15.73 -2.29 -2.03
CA GLU A 80 -16.26 -0.93 -2.08
C GLU A 80 -15.06 -0.01 -2.06
N ALA A 81 -14.67 0.43 -3.27
CA ALA A 81 -13.89 1.66 -3.38
C ALA A 81 -14.65 2.71 -2.56
N ALA A 82 -13.97 3.30 -1.59
CA ALA A 82 -14.49 4.41 -0.81
C ALA A 82 -14.98 5.50 -1.77
N GLU A 83 -16.30 5.55 -2.01
CA GLU A 83 -16.97 6.70 -2.60
C GLU A 83 -17.10 7.77 -1.51
N ALA A 84 -16.41 8.89 -1.69
CA ALA A 84 -16.63 10.13 -0.96
C ALA A 84 -16.56 11.30 -1.94
#